data_AF-A0A7J5Y9C9-F1
#
_entry.id   AF-A0A7J5Y9C9-F1
#
_cell.length_a   1.000
_cell.length_b   1.000
_cell.length_c   1.000
_cell.angle_alpha   90.00
_cell.angle_beta   90.00
_cell.angle_gamma   90.00
#
_symmetry.space_group_name_H-M   'P 1'
#
loop_
_entity.id
_entity.type
_entity.pdbx_description
1 polymer ?
#
loop_
_entity_poly.entity_id
_entity_poly.type
_entity_poly.pdbx_seq_one_letter_code
_entity_poly.pdbx_strand_id
1 'polypeptide(L)'
;MQNSIKKRAGTQGHTSCLTIPRCVKQDRDNKGRKLGRFQSKVKAQIIVTTAQMDLLIYSALFCLHVPTVYCNFVDVVVDRYDIPRVCPREVGTDDFIRYHFNGTFFEDGKSLTPGAVTAKNLIERKAFISQVGFGRLIAGMDRGLQGMCVNEKRRITIPPHLAYGSIGAGGVIPPDAVLVYDILLLDIWNNEDKVDIRSFGKPAGCKRTTKTSDFIRYHYNGTLLSGAAFDSSYARNSTYDAYLGQGDLIKGMDEGLLGMCVGERRIIVPPFLAYGETGHGAAGDVFNPKDDLIFVVKEVPEGCTRRTVSGDYIRYHYNGSFQDGTAFDSRRAITYNWKITECNASLDSYKRNSTYNTYIGKRYEWTKPCMGFDLIPGSAVLVFDIHVIDFHNPEDTVDIKVTHKPQECTVTSEADDLIQYRYNCSLMDGTLLYSSDQFDSPSITTLGANMVIPGLEEGLRGMCVGEKREVVVPPHWGHGENGAGDVPGSAVLFFELEIVKLQKGIPEGFMFVWLGDSPDPLFPAMDLNGDKEVPLEEFSAFIMLQVEEAKGRLRPGFDADTIIQDMFNNQDLNKDGKIIEDELKLQGSLNK
;
A
#
# COMPACT_ATOMS: atom_id res chain seq x y z
N MET A 1 -2.25 60.89 -9.44
CA MET A 1 -2.85 61.55 -10.62
C MET A 1 -4.36 61.56 -10.45
N GLN A 2 -4.92 62.75 -10.33
CA GLN A 2 -6.36 63.03 -10.32
C GLN A 2 -6.96 62.73 -11.70
N ASN A 3 -8.20 62.24 -11.79
CA ASN A 3 -9.33 63.05 -12.24
C ASN A 3 -10.62 62.25 -12.43
N SER A 4 -11.66 62.81 -11.83
CA SER A 4 -13.08 62.51 -11.92
C SER A 4 -13.70 63.29 -13.09
N ILE A 5 -14.63 62.72 -13.87
CA ILE A 5 -15.69 63.49 -14.57
C ILE A 5 -17.03 62.73 -14.58
N LYS A 6 -18.09 63.51 -14.34
CA LYS A 6 -19.52 63.21 -14.13
C LYS A 6 -20.35 63.53 -15.40
N LYS A 7 -21.57 62.96 -15.46
CA LYS A 7 -22.84 63.46 -16.09
C LYS A 7 -22.91 63.38 -17.64
N ARG A 8 -24.03 63.13 -18.35
CA ARG A 8 -25.51 63.35 -18.24
C ARG A 8 -26.23 62.30 -19.13
N ALA A 9 -27.33 61.67 -18.74
CA ALA A 9 -28.76 62.05 -18.95
C ALA A 9 -29.21 62.28 -20.41
N GLY A 10 -30.14 61.45 -20.89
CA GLY A 10 -30.91 61.60 -22.14
C GLY A 10 -32.01 60.54 -22.27
N THR A 11 -33.26 60.99 -22.18
CA THR A 11 -34.55 60.26 -22.16
C THR A 11 -35.14 60.01 -23.56
N GLN A 12 -35.87 58.89 -23.73
CA GLN A 12 -37.11 58.62 -24.53
C GLN A 12 -37.17 57.08 -24.69
N GLY A 13 -38.23 56.31 -24.41
CA GLY A 13 -39.66 56.58 -24.30
C GLY A 13 -40.37 55.70 -25.34
N HIS A 14 -40.81 54.48 -24.97
CA HIS A 14 -41.98 53.83 -25.58
C HIS A 14 -42.54 52.73 -24.66
N THR A 15 -43.81 52.95 -24.31
CA THR A 15 -44.76 52.12 -23.57
C THR A 15 -45.18 50.88 -24.35
N SER A 16 -45.39 49.76 -23.65
CA SER A 16 -46.44 48.78 -23.95
C SER A 16 -46.75 47.96 -22.70
N CYS A 17 -48.01 48.02 -22.27
CA CYS A 17 -48.59 47.27 -21.16
C CYS A 17 -48.68 45.78 -21.47
N LEU A 18 -48.46 44.92 -20.47
CA LEU A 18 -49.19 43.65 -20.33
C LEU A 18 -49.20 43.24 -18.86
N THR A 19 -50.40 42.90 -18.41
CA THR A 19 -50.88 42.77 -17.04
C THR A 19 -50.41 41.47 -16.40
N ILE A 20 -49.86 41.54 -15.17
CA ILE A 20 -49.46 40.39 -14.34
C ILE A 20 -50.51 40.20 -13.23
N PRO A 21 -51.12 39.02 -13.04
CA PRO A 21 -51.80 38.68 -11.80
C PRO A 21 -50.78 38.20 -10.75
N ARG A 22 -50.82 38.83 -9.57
CA ARG A 22 -50.06 38.46 -8.37
C ARG A 22 -50.60 37.17 -7.75
N CYS A 23 -49.71 36.25 -7.38
CA CYS A 23 -49.90 35.33 -6.25
C CYS A 23 -48.78 35.57 -5.23
N VAL A 24 -49.19 35.63 -3.96
CA VAL A 24 -48.45 36.15 -2.80
C VAL A 24 -47.41 35.16 -2.30
N LYS A 25 -46.19 35.66 -2.06
CA LYS A 25 -45.09 34.98 -1.36
C LYS A 25 -45.28 35.15 0.16
N GLN A 26 -45.17 34.06 0.91
CA GLN A 26 -45.16 34.07 2.37
C GLN A 26 -43.70 33.96 2.84
N ASP A 27 -43.12 35.10 3.23
CA ASP A 27 -41.79 35.16 3.85
C ASP A 27 -41.89 34.79 5.35
N ARG A 28 -41.05 33.85 5.79
CA ARG A 28 -40.75 33.61 7.21
C ARG A 28 -39.46 34.34 7.55
N ASP A 29 -39.60 35.44 8.28
CA ASP A 29 -38.47 36.08 8.96
C ASP A 29 -38.28 35.48 10.36
N ASN A 30 -37.03 35.14 10.64
CA ASN A 30 -36.55 34.65 11.93
C ASN A 30 -35.58 35.71 12.49
N LYS A 31 -35.83 36.26 13.68
CA LYS A 31 -34.81 36.94 14.51
C LYS A 31 -35.23 37.11 15.98
N GLY A 32 -34.73 36.20 16.80
CA GLY A 32 -34.09 36.38 18.11
C GLY A 32 -34.65 37.33 19.18
N ARG A 33 -34.85 36.78 20.39
CA ARG A 33 -34.37 37.43 21.62
C ARG A 33 -34.18 36.44 22.78
N LYS A 34 -33.04 36.58 23.46
CA LYS A 34 -32.62 35.90 24.69
C LYS A 34 -33.33 36.46 25.93
N LEU A 35 -33.23 35.66 27.01
CA LEU A 35 -33.02 35.99 28.44
C LEU A 35 -34.22 35.85 29.39
N GLY A 36 -33.98 35.12 30.50
CA GLY A 36 -34.49 35.49 31.83
C GLY A 36 -35.32 34.43 32.58
N ARG A 37 -34.68 33.73 33.52
CA ARG A 37 -35.31 33.12 34.71
C ARG A 37 -36.26 34.11 35.38
N PHE A 38 -37.41 33.68 35.89
CA PHE A 38 -37.87 33.96 37.27
C PHE A 38 -39.06 33.07 37.65
N GLN A 39 -39.12 32.72 38.94
CA GLN A 39 -40.02 31.77 39.57
C GLN A 39 -41.44 32.30 39.87
N SER A 40 -42.30 31.34 40.25
CA SER A 40 -43.51 31.47 41.07
C SER A 40 -44.78 31.83 40.27
N LYS A 41 -45.99 31.42 40.61
CA LYS A 41 -46.57 30.59 41.68
C LYS A 41 -48.06 30.41 41.28
N VAL A 42 -48.65 29.27 41.67
CA VAL A 42 -50.07 29.13 42.09
C VAL A 42 -51.18 29.06 41.02
N LYS A 43 -51.73 27.83 40.93
CA LYS A 43 -53.14 27.37 40.94
C LYS A 43 -54.26 28.24 40.33
N ALA A 44 -55.03 27.65 39.42
CA ALA A 44 -56.41 27.13 39.64
C ALA A 44 -57.04 26.80 38.25
N GLN A 45 -57.39 25.56 37.88
CA GLN A 45 -58.53 24.71 38.25
C GLN A 45 -59.89 25.09 37.58
N ILE A 46 -60.49 24.08 36.91
CA ILE A 46 -61.93 23.82 36.59
C ILE A 46 -62.54 24.75 35.49
N ILE A 47 -63.37 24.38 34.50
CA ILE A 47 -64.45 23.39 34.35
C ILE A 47 -64.65 23.04 32.86
N VAL A 48 -64.83 21.75 32.57
CA VAL A 48 -65.46 21.24 31.33
C VAL A 48 -66.96 21.18 31.58
N THR A 49 -67.76 21.81 30.72
CA THR A 49 -69.19 21.48 30.58
C THR A 49 -69.60 21.45 29.12
N THR A 50 -70.08 20.28 28.75
CA THR A 50 -70.78 19.89 27.52
C THR A 50 -72.15 20.57 27.39
N ALA A 51 -72.57 20.89 26.17
CA ALA A 51 -73.99 20.99 25.81
C ALA A 51 -74.19 20.68 24.31
N GLN A 52 -74.93 19.60 24.06
CA GLN A 52 -75.54 19.20 22.79
C GLN A 52 -76.59 20.21 22.35
N MET A 53 -76.88 20.28 21.03
CA MET A 53 -78.23 20.15 20.48
C MET A 53 -78.16 20.05 18.95
N ASP A 54 -78.68 18.93 18.44
CA ASP A 54 -78.89 18.62 17.03
C ASP A 54 -80.18 19.24 16.46
N LEU A 55 -80.18 19.33 15.12
CA LEU A 55 -81.32 19.22 14.18
C LEU A 55 -81.90 20.51 13.57
N LEU A 56 -81.73 20.68 12.24
CA LEU A 56 -82.81 20.90 11.25
C LEU A 56 -82.27 20.97 9.78
N ILE A 57 -82.37 19.82 9.10
CA ILE A 57 -82.86 19.50 7.73
C ILE A 57 -82.94 20.62 6.64
N TYR A 58 -82.22 20.35 5.53
CA TYR A 58 -82.44 20.63 4.08
C TYR A 58 -83.05 21.98 3.62
N SER A 59 -82.24 22.79 2.91
CA SER A 59 -82.58 23.26 1.54
C SER A 59 -81.36 23.89 0.85
N ALA A 60 -81.33 23.79 -0.48
CA ALA A 60 -80.39 24.40 -1.43
C ALA A 60 -78.99 23.74 -1.56
N LEU A 61 -78.99 22.65 -2.34
CA LEU A 61 -77.94 22.40 -3.32
C LEU A 61 -77.73 23.68 -4.16
N PHE A 62 -76.61 24.36 -3.99
CA PHE A 62 -75.99 25.11 -5.09
C PHE A 62 -74.48 24.89 -5.03
N CYS A 63 -74.01 24.31 -6.13
CA CYS A 63 -72.66 23.84 -6.39
C CYS A 63 -71.57 24.83 -6.02
N LEU A 64 -70.69 24.43 -5.10
CA LEU A 64 -69.25 24.66 -5.21
C LEU A 64 -68.54 23.34 -4.94
N HIS A 65 -68.70 22.38 -5.86
CA HIS A 65 -67.63 21.43 -6.11
C HIS A 65 -66.51 22.26 -6.74
N VAL A 66 -65.57 22.74 -5.93
CA VAL A 66 -64.21 22.93 -6.43
C VAL A 66 -63.70 21.50 -6.62
N PRO A 67 -63.51 21.00 -7.84
CA PRO A 67 -62.74 19.78 -7.99
C PRO A 67 -61.36 20.12 -7.44
N THR A 68 -61.02 19.62 -6.26
CA THR A 68 -59.62 19.40 -5.89
C THR A 68 -59.10 18.44 -6.95
N VAL A 69 -58.58 18.99 -8.04
CA VAL A 69 -57.75 18.26 -8.98
C VAL A 69 -56.54 17.85 -8.15
N TYR A 70 -56.55 16.61 -7.66
CA TYR A 70 -55.32 15.96 -7.24
C TYR A 70 -54.48 15.83 -8.50
N CYS A 71 -53.66 16.85 -8.75
CA CYS A 71 -52.65 16.82 -9.77
C CYS A 71 -51.60 15.84 -9.23
N ASN A 72 -51.72 14.56 -9.58
CA ASN A 72 -50.68 13.57 -9.36
C ASN A 72 -49.50 13.99 -10.23
N PHE A 73 -48.65 14.87 -9.72
CA PHE A 73 -47.39 15.21 -10.36
C PHE A 73 -46.59 13.91 -10.46
N VAL A 74 -46.32 13.50 -11.70
CA VAL A 74 -45.44 12.37 -11.99
C VAL A 74 -44.08 12.68 -11.35
N ASP A 75 -43.61 11.83 -10.45
CA ASP A 75 -42.28 12.02 -9.84
C ASP A 75 -41.19 11.45 -10.77
N VAL A 76 -39.94 11.58 -10.38
CA VAL A 76 -38.81 10.96 -11.08
C VAL A 76 -39.00 9.44 -11.15
N VAL A 77 -38.80 8.86 -12.34
CA VAL A 77 -38.76 7.41 -12.51
C VAL A 77 -37.30 6.96 -12.50
N VAL A 78 -36.97 6.01 -11.62
CA VAL A 78 -35.62 5.47 -11.46
C VAL A 78 -35.62 3.99 -11.80
N ASP A 79 -35.03 3.64 -12.94
CA ASP A 79 -34.87 2.27 -13.39
C ASP A 79 -33.43 1.81 -13.11
N ARG A 80 -33.25 1.02 -12.05
CA ARG A 80 -31.96 0.42 -11.69
C ARG A 80 -31.78 -0.88 -12.48
N TYR A 81 -30.96 -0.86 -13.53
CA TYR A 81 -30.81 -2.01 -14.43
C TYR A 81 -29.48 -2.77 -14.28
N ASP A 82 -28.51 -2.20 -13.58
CA ASP A 82 -27.22 -2.85 -13.29
C ASP A 82 -26.78 -2.50 -11.86
N ILE A 83 -27.17 -3.32 -10.88
CA ILE A 83 -26.85 -3.10 -9.46
C ILE A 83 -25.67 -3.99 -9.07
N PRO A 84 -24.59 -3.43 -8.50
CA PRO A 84 -23.46 -4.21 -8.03
C PRO A 84 -23.90 -5.17 -6.90
N ARG A 85 -23.31 -6.37 -6.86
CA ARG A 85 -23.60 -7.37 -5.81
C ARG A 85 -23.27 -6.88 -4.40
N VAL A 86 -22.31 -5.98 -4.29
CA VAL A 86 -21.85 -5.40 -3.02
C VAL A 86 -22.02 -3.90 -3.10
N CYS A 87 -22.79 -3.35 -2.17
CA CYS A 87 -22.99 -1.91 -2.02
C CYS A 87 -22.68 -1.52 -0.58
N PRO A 88 -21.41 -1.22 -0.26
CA PRO A 88 -21.02 -0.86 1.10
C PRO A 88 -21.60 0.48 1.56
N ARG A 89 -21.90 1.37 0.60
CA ARG A 89 -22.43 2.72 0.81
C ARG A 89 -23.35 3.07 -0.35
N GLU A 90 -24.51 3.61 -0.02
CA GLU A 90 -25.42 4.25 -0.96
C GLU A 90 -25.29 5.78 -0.89
N VAL A 91 -25.50 6.45 -2.02
CA VAL A 91 -25.51 7.92 -2.10
C VAL A 91 -26.61 8.49 -1.19
N GLY A 92 -26.16 9.25 -0.18
CA GLY A 92 -27.01 10.03 0.71
C GLY A 92 -27.12 11.50 0.30
N THR A 93 -27.87 12.26 1.11
CA THR A 93 -27.81 13.73 1.05
C THR A 93 -26.44 14.18 1.56
N ASP A 94 -25.87 15.22 0.94
CA ASP A 94 -24.54 15.77 1.25
C ASP A 94 -23.33 14.97 0.72
N ASP A 95 -23.57 13.81 0.13
CA ASP A 95 -22.50 13.10 -0.55
C ASP A 95 -22.07 13.82 -1.83
N PHE A 96 -20.75 13.88 -2.01
CA PHE A 96 -20.12 14.16 -3.28
C PHE A 96 -20.03 12.86 -4.07
N ILE A 97 -20.32 12.95 -5.36
CA ILE A 97 -20.26 11.83 -6.28
C ILE A 97 -19.41 12.17 -7.48
N ARG A 98 -18.70 11.16 -8.00
CA ARG A 98 -18.10 11.21 -9.34
C ARG A 98 -18.84 10.24 -10.23
N TYR A 99 -19.38 10.70 -11.35
CA TYR A 99 -20.22 9.88 -12.22
C TYR A 99 -20.07 10.24 -13.69
N HIS A 100 -20.39 9.28 -14.55
CA HIS A 100 -20.60 9.50 -15.97
C HIS A 100 -22.10 9.50 -16.25
N PHE A 101 -22.54 10.36 -17.17
CA PHE A 101 -23.93 10.37 -17.61
C PHE A 101 -24.04 10.56 -19.12
N ASN A 102 -25.14 10.04 -19.67
CA ASN A 102 -25.62 10.36 -20.99
C ASN A 102 -27.06 10.81 -20.89
N GLY A 103 -27.35 12.01 -21.38
CA GLY A 103 -28.69 12.56 -21.39
C GLY A 103 -29.32 12.45 -22.77
N THR A 104 -30.57 12.02 -22.86
CA THR A 104 -31.38 12.01 -24.08
C THR A 104 -32.77 12.63 -23.82
N PHE A 105 -33.44 13.05 -24.88
CA PHE A 105 -34.87 13.39 -24.83
C PHE A 105 -35.72 12.11 -24.85
N PHE A 106 -36.80 12.10 -24.07
CA PHE A 106 -37.70 10.95 -23.99
C PHE A 106 -38.40 10.63 -25.32
N GLU A 107 -38.83 11.66 -26.06
CA GLU A 107 -39.70 11.50 -27.23
C GLU A 107 -38.97 10.95 -28.47
N ASP A 108 -37.75 11.43 -28.74
CA ASP A 108 -37.01 11.09 -29.96
C ASP A 108 -35.66 10.42 -29.70
N GLY A 109 -35.30 10.20 -28.43
CA GLY A 109 -34.04 9.59 -28.01
C GLY A 109 -32.81 10.40 -28.39
N LYS A 110 -32.96 11.63 -28.89
CA LYS A 110 -31.81 12.45 -29.30
C LYS A 110 -30.99 12.83 -28.08
N SER A 111 -29.67 12.74 -28.23
CA SER A 111 -28.71 13.12 -27.18
C SER A 111 -28.82 14.61 -26.86
N LEU A 112 -28.87 14.93 -25.56
CA LEU A 112 -28.79 16.28 -25.01
C LEU A 112 -27.40 16.92 -25.24
N THR A 113 -26.39 16.10 -25.58
CA THR A 113 -25.06 16.57 -25.98
C THR A 113 -24.79 16.33 -27.48
N PRO A 114 -24.26 17.31 -28.23
CA PRO A 114 -23.88 17.09 -29.63
C PRO A 114 -22.85 15.96 -29.75
N GLY A 115 -23.10 15.02 -30.67
CA GLY A 115 -22.33 13.79 -30.87
C GLY A 115 -22.97 12.59 -30.16
N ALA A 116 -23.56 11.67 -30.93
CA ALA A 116 -24.28 10.51 -30.44
C ALA A 116 -23.44 9.69 -29.44
N VAL A 117 -23.94 9.56 -28.22
CA VAL A 117 -23.34 8.76 -27.15
C VAL A 117 -23.93 7.35 -27.23
N THR A 118 -23.12 6.37 -27.60
CA THR A 118 -23.41 4.95 -27.32
C THR A 118 -22.94 4.62 -25.91
N ALA A 119 -23.54 3.63 -25.24
CA ALA A 119 -23.13 3.18 -23.90
C ALA A 119 -21.62 2.85 -23.78
N LYS A 120 -20.97 2.55 -24.91
CA LYS A 120 -19.53 2.33 -25.05
C LYS A 120 -18.69 3.62 -24.82
N ASN A 121 -19.21 4.78 -25.22
CA ASN A 121 -18.53 6.09 -25.13
C ASN A 121 -18.78 6.81 -23.78
N LEU A 122 -19.58 6.23 -22.88
CA LEU A 122 -19.80 6.77 -21.54
C LEU A 122 -18.49 6.77 -20.74
N ILE A 123 -17.62 5.78 -20.97
CA ILE A 123 -16.40 5.52 -20.20
C ILE A 123 -15.23 6.46 -20.64
N GLU A 124 -15.30 7.02 -21.84
CA GLU A 124 -14.23 7.85 -22.44
C GLU A 124 -14.41 9.36 -22.24
N ARG A 125 -15.50 9.81 -21.58
CA ARG A 125 -15.74 11.23 -21.29
C ARG A 125 -15.26 11.62 -19.89
N LYS A 126 -14.95 12.91 -19.72
CA LYS A 126 -14.62 13.54 -18.45
C LYS A 126 -15.73 13.27 -17.42
N ALA A 127 -15.36 12.72 -16.27
CA ALA A 127 -16.29 12.50 -15.19
C ALA A 127 -16.82 13.81 -14.60
N PHE A 128 -18.07 13.78 -14.15
CA PHE A 128 -18.71 14.90 -13.48
C PHE A 128 -18.65 14.69 -11.98
N ILE A 129 -18.44 15.80 -11.26
CA ILE A 129 -18.46 15.84 -9.80
C ILE A 129 -19.63 16.71 -9.39
N SER A 130 -20.46 16.24 -8.46
CA SER A 130 -21.54 17.02 -7.88
C SER A 130 -21.81 16.61 -6.44
N GLN A 131 -22.44 17.51 -5.69
CA GLN A 131 -22.95 17.27 -4.34
C GLN A 131 -24.46 17.02 -4.42
N VAL A 132 -24.94 15.94 -3.81
CA VAL A 132 -26.33 15.50 -3.91
C VAL A 132 -27.21 16.12 -2.82
N GLY A 133 -28.38 16.62 -3.22
CA GLY A 133 -29.43 17.08 -2.28
C GLY A 133 -29.35 18.55 -1.86
N PHE A 134 -28.52 19.35 -2.53
CA PHE A 134 -28.34 20.78 -2.27
C PHE A 134 -28.88 21.69 -3.37
N GLY A 135 -29.60 21.14 -4.37
CA GLY A 135 -30.15 21.92 -5.48
C GLY A 135 -29.07 22.43 -6.45
N ARG A 136 -27.89 21.81 -6.46
CA ARG A 136 -26.83 22.10 -7.44
C ARG A 136 -27.08 21.43 -8.78
N LEU A 137 -27.87 20.36 -8.78
CA LEU A 137 -28.40 19.69 -9.97
C LEU A 137 -29.86 20.08 -10.17
N ILE A 138 -30.43 19.75 -11.33
CA ILE A 138 -31.88 19.80 -11.51
C ILE A 138 -32.56 18.90 -10.46
N ALA A 139 -33.72 19.31 -9.96
CA ALA A 139 -34.37 18.67 -8.80
C ALA A 139 -34.59 17.17 -9.01
N GLY A 140 -34.91 16.74 -10.24
CA GLY A 140 -35.09 15.33 -10.54
C GLY A 140 -33.80 14.52 -10.50
N MET A 141 -32.66 15.15 -10.76
CA MET A 141 -31.35 14.51 -10.71
C MET A 141 -30.91 14.32 -9.25
N ASP A 142 -31.10 15.34 -8.41
CA ASP A 142 -30.87 15.24 -6.96
C ASP A 142 -31.68 14.11 -6.33
N ARG A 143 -32.95 13.94 -6.73
CA ARG A 143 -33.80 12.82 -6.28
C ARG A 143 -33.36 11.47 -6.87
N GLY A 144 -33.07 11.42 -8.16
CA GLY A 144 -32.76 10.17 -8.86
C GLY A 144 -31.41 9.55 -8.51
N LEU A 145 -30.45 10.36 -8.05
CA LEU A 145 -29.12 9.90 -7.63
C LEU A 145 -29.09 9.30 -6.22
N GLN A 146 -30.07 9.61 -5.37
CA GLN A 146 -30.13 9.05 -4.01
C GLN A 146 -30.26 7.52 -4.07
N GLY A 147 -29.63 6.84 -3.12
CA GLY A 147 -29.64 5.38 -3.05
C GLY A 147 -28.77 4.69 -4.12
N MET A 148 -27.84 5.41 -4.78
CA MET A 148 -26.95 4.84 -5.79
C MET A 148 -25.70 4.22 -5.21
N CYS A 149 -25.31 3.07 -5.76
CA CYS A 149 -24.11 2.34 -5.37
C CYS A 149 -22.99 2.59 -6.39
N VAL A 150 -21.73 2.61 -5.94
CA VAL A 150 -20.58 2.67 -6.84
C VAL A 150 -20.61 1.49 -7.82
N ASN A 151 -20.29 1.74 -9.09
CA ASN A 151 -20.44 0.82 -10.22
C ASN A 151 -21.88 0.49 -10.65
N GLU A 152 -22.89 1.04 -9.98
CA GLU A 152 -24.26 0.90 -10.45
C GLU A 152 -24.47 1.64 -11.78
N LYS A 153 -25.30 1.06 -12.65
CA LYS A 153 -25.93 1.80 -13.74
C LYS A 153 -27.44 1.90 -13.54
N ARG A 154 -27.94 3.12 -13.71
CA ARG A 154 -29.38 3.40 -13.62
C ARG A 154 -29.80 4.40 -14.68
N ARG A 155 -31.08 4.31 -15.04
CA ARG A 155 -31.77 5.29 -15.87
C ARG A 155 -32.69 6.13 -15.01
N ILE A 156 -32.63 7.44 -15.22
CA ILE A 156 -33.41 8.42 -14.46
C ILE A 156 -34.22 9.24 -15.47
N THR A 157 -35.54 9.08 -15.44
CA THR A 157 -36.47 9.83 -16.29
C THR A 157 -37.08 10.96 -15.48
N ILE A 158 -36.81 12.19 -15.91
CA ILE A 158 -37.12 13.42 -15.19
C ILE A 158 -38.21 14.18 -15.94
N PRO A 159 -39.39 14.37 -15.31
CA PRO A 159 -40.46 15.17 -15.89
C PRO A 159 -40.10 16.66 -15.89
N PRO A 160 -40.74 17.49 -16.73
CA PRO A 160 -40.25 18.84 -17.01
C PRO A 160 -40.22 19.74 -15.76
N HIS A 161 -41.19 19.60 -14.87
CA HIS A 161 -41.28 20.38 -13.62
C HIS A 161 -40.17 20.06 -12.60
N LEU A 162 -39.44 18.95 -12.78
CA LEU A 162 -38.24 18.60 -12.01
C LEU A 162 -36.94 18.77 -12.83
N ALA A 163 -37.05 19.25 -14.08
CA ALA A 163 -35.96 19.61 -14.99
C ALA A 163 -35.97 21.12 -15.29
N TYR A 164 -36.25 21.53 -16.55
CA TYR A 164 -36.20 22.92 -17.01
C TYR A 164 -37.58 23.56 -17.25
N GLY A 165 -38.66 22.84 -16.90
CA GLY A 165 -40.04 23.33 -16.94
C GLY A 165 -40.51 23.80 -18.31
N SER A 166 -41.53 24.65 -18.30
CA SER A 166 -42.16 25.23 -19.49
C SER A 166 -41.32 26.31 -20.18
N ILE A 167 -40.11 26.60 -19.67
CA ILE A 167 -39.20 27.59 -20.25
C ILE A 167 -38.15 26.89 -21.12
N GLY A 168 -37.74 25.67 -20.76
CA GLY A 168 -36.59 25.01 -21.38
C GLY A 168 -35.27 25.68 -20.98
N ALA A 169 -34.18 25.36 -21.68
CA ALA A 169 -32.86 25.93 -21.37
C ALA A 169 -31.93 26.06 -22.58
N GLY A 170 -31.25 27.21 -22.67
CA GLY A 170 -30.11 27.44 -23.56
C GLY A 170 -30.38 27.29 -25.05
N GLY A 171 -31.65 27.25 -25.48
CA GLY A 171 -32.04 26.96 -26.86
C GLY A 171 -31.79 25.51 -27.30
N VAL A 172 -31.28 24.66 -26.41
CA VAL A 172 -30.99 23.24 -26.66
C VAL A 172 -32.07 22.35 -26.07
N ILE A 173 -32.60 22.73 -24.90
CA ILE A 173 -33.64 21.97 -24.21
C ILE A 173 -34.98 22.69 -24.44
N PRO A 174 -35.93 22.08 -25.17
CA PRO A 174 -37.24 22.65 -25.41
C PRO A 174 -38.05 22.83 -24.11
N PRO A 175 -39.04 23.75 -24.10
CA PRO A 175 -40.11 23.78 -23.12
C PRO A 175 -40.76 22.41 -22.92
N ASP A 176 -41.10 22.08 -21.68
CA ASP A 176 -41.84 20.87 -21.32
C ASP A 176 -41.18 19.54 -21.74
N ALA A 177 -39.86 19.57 -21.98
CA ALA A 177 -39.10 18.38 -22.34
C ALA A 177 -38.92 17.42 -21.14
N VAL A 178 -39.21 16.14 -21.37
CA VAL A 178 -38.87 15.04 -20.46
C VAL A 178 -37.43 14.59 -20.77
N LEU A 179 -36.59 14.54 -19.74
CA LEU A 179 -35.18 14.18 -19.88
C LEU A 179 -34.94 12.77 -19.35
N VAL A 180 -34.08 12.01 -20.04
CA VAL A 180 -33.67 10.67 -19.63
C VAL A 180 -32.17 10.66 -19.46
N TYR A 181 -31.68 10.24 -18.29
CA TYR A 181 -30.26 10.14 -18.00
C TYR A 181 -29.86 8.70 -17.68
N ASP A 182 -28.98 8.12 -18.49
CA ASP A 182 -28.28 6.88 -18.15
C ASP A 182 -26.99 7.24 -17.39
N ILE A 183 -26.85 6.75 -16.16
CA ILE A 183 -25.78 7.12 -15.22
C ILE A 183 -24.97 5.92 -14.80
N LEU A 184 -23.64 6.09 -14.74
CA LEU A 184 -22.69 5.19 -14.09
C LEU A 184 -22.00 5.92 -12.94
N LEU A 185 -22.14 5.41 -11.72
CA LEU A 185 -21.48 5.99 -10.55
C LEU A 185 -20.08 5.42 -10.37
N LEU A 186 -19.09 6.29 -10.15
CA LEU A 186 -17.67 5.93 -10.07
C LEU A 186 -17.10 6.09 -8.65
N ASP A 187 -17.44 7.17 -7.96
CA ASP A 187 -17.00 7.42 -6.57
C ASP A 187 -18.11 8.09 -5.75
N ILE A 188 -18.02 7.93 -4.43
CA ILE A 188 -18.86 8.58 -3.42
C ILE A 188 -17.97 8.95 -2.23
N TRP A 189 -18.05 10.19 -1.73
CA TRP A 189 -17.41 10.62 -0.49
C TRP A 189 -18.16 11.79 0.16
N ASN A 190 -17.85 12.08 1.43
CA ASN A 190 -18.30 13.27 2.15
C ASN A 190 -17.07 13.98 2.77
N ASN A 191 -17.16 15.29 3.01
CA ASN A 191 -16.09 16.06 3.66
C ASN A 191 -15.81 15.65 5.12
N GLU A 192 -16.74 14.96 5.76
CA GLU A 192 -16.58 14.39 7.10
C GLU A 192 -15.94 12.99 7.09
N ASP A 193 -15.74 12.39 5.91
CA ASP A 193 -15.13 11.08 5.80
C ASP A 193 -13.71 11.09 6.37
N LYS A 194 -13.35 9.99 7.02
CA LYS A 194 -11.98 9.72 7.49
C LYS A 194 -11.40 8.58 6.65
N VAL A 195 -10.13 8.28 6.86
CA VAL A 195 -9.54 7.04 6.34
C VAL A 195 -10.33 5.85 6.88
N ASP A 196 -10.89 5.03 6.00
CA ASP A 196 -11.56 3.78 6.37
C ASP A 196 -10.56 2.63 6.28
N ILE A 197 -10.26 2.03 7.43
CA ILE A 197 -9.30 0.92 7.55
C ILE A 197 -10.09 -0.36 7.81
N ARG A 198 -10.00 -1.30 6.86
CA ARG A 198 -10.61 -2.62 6.96
C ARG A 198 -9.53 -3.66 7.16
N SER A 199 -9.49 -4.22 8.36
CA SER A 199 -8.64 -5.37 8.66
C SER A 199 -9.42 -6.66 8.43
N PHE A 200 -8.88 -7.58 7.63
CA PHE A 200 -9.46 -8.90 7.40
C PHE A 200 -9.19 -9.87 8.57
N GLY A 201 -8.40 -9.44 9.55
CA GLY A 201 -8.06 -10.17 10.77
C GLY A 201 -6.77 -9.64 11.36
N LYS A 202 -6.68 -9.54 12.69
CA LYS A 202 -5.40 -9.29 13.37
C LYS A 202 -4.68 -10.65 13.50
N PRO A 203 -3.45 -10.81 12.97
CA PRO A 203 -2.70 -12.05 13.19
C PRO A 203 -2.55 -12.31 14.69
N ALA A 204 -2.74 -13.57 15.11
CA ALA A 204 -2.65 -13.95 16.53
C ALA A 204 -1.29 -13.60 17.15
N GLY A 205 -0.22 -13.50 16.34
CA GLY A 205 1.14 -13.15 16.73
C GLY A 205 1.49 -11.65 16.70
N CYS A 206 0.53 -10.73 16.54
CA CYS A 206 0.85 -9.29 16.47
C CYS A 206 1.23 -8.70 17.85
N LYS A 207 2.51 -8.81 18.21
CA LYS A 207 3.10 -8.27 19.46
C LYS A 207 3.25 -6.75 19.45
N ARG A 208 3.64 -6.17 18.31
CA ARG A 208 3.84 -4.73 18.09
C ARG A 208 3.04 -4.29 16.88
N THR A 209 2.58 -3.04 16.91
CA THR A 209 2.01 -2.36 15.76
C THR A 209 2.90 -1.19 15.35
N THR A 210 2.80 -0.79 14.08
CA THR A 210 3.43 0.41 13.53
C THR A 210 3.10 1.66 14.33
N LYS A 211 4.08 2.54 14.47
CA LYS A 211 3.99 3.83 15.16
C LYS A 211 4.62 4.92 14.29
N THR A 212 4.37 6.17 14.66
CA THR A 212 5.07 7.32 14.07
C THR A 212 6.57 7.12 14.17
N SER A 213 7.30 7.53 13.12
CA SER A 213 8.75 7.35 12.91
C SER A 213 9.25 5.94 12.63
N ASP A 214 8.38 4.92 12.65
CA ASP A 214 8.79 3.60 12.15
C ASP A 214 9.09 3.70 10.65
N PHE A 215 10.16 3.04 10.23
CA PHE A 215 10.43 2.69 8.84
C PHE A 215 9.59 1.45 8.52
N ILE A 216 8.76 1.52 7.48
CA ILE A 216 7.88 0.43 7.07
C ILE A 216 8.21 -0.01 5.65
N ARG A 217 8.19 -1.33 5.41
CA ARG A 217 8.24 -1.92 4.07
C ARG A 217 6.96 -2.68 3.79
N TYR A 218 6.32 -2.36 2.68
CA TYR A 218 5.06 -3.00 2.31
C TYR A 218 4.91 -3.11 0.80
N HIS A 219 4.09 -4.06 0.38
CA HIS A 219 3.51 -4.09 -0.95
C HIS A 219 2.11 -3.51 -0.94
N TYR A 220 1.67 -2.99 -2.09
CA TYR A 220 0.31 -2.53 -2.28
C TYR A 220 -0.21 -2.79 -3.69
N ASN A 221 -1.53 -2.91 -3.78
CA ASN A 221 -2.31 -2.72 -4.99
C ASN A 221 -3.21 -1.50 -4.82
N GLY A 222 -3.05 -0.51 -5.69
CA GLY A 222 -3.83 0.73 -5.71
C GLY A 222 -4.94 0.66 -6.75
N THR A 223 -6.18 0.88 -6.31
CA THR A 223 -7.37 0.92 -7.17
C THR A 223 -8.25 2.13 -6.84
N LEU A 224 -9.05 2.59 -7.80
CA LEU A 224 -10.14 3.52 -7.57
C LEU A 224 -11.30 2.78 -6.87
N LEU A 225 -12.26 3.50 -6.27
CA LEU A 225 -13.43 2.86 -5.63
C LEU A 225 -14.27 2.02 -6.61
N SER A 226 -14.21 2.36 -7.90
CA SER A 226 -14.81 1.57 -8.99
C SER A 226 -14.09 0.23 -9.28
N GLY A 227 -12.92 0.01 -8.68
CA GLY A 227 -12.05 -1.16 -8.89
C GLY A 227 -11.09 -1.05 -10.06
N ALA A 228 -11.01 0.10 -10.73
CA ALA A 228 -9.98 0.34 -11.75
C ALA A 228 -8.61 0.47 -11.07
N ALA A 229 -7.65 -0.38 -11.43
CA ALA A 229 -6.28 -0.29 -10.92
C ALA A 229 -5.61 0.98 -11.46
N PHE A 230 -4.83 1.64 -10.60
CA PHE A 230 -3.99 2.76 -11.01
C PHE A 230 -2.51 2.49 -10.74
N ASP A 231 -2.13 1.67 -9.76
CA ASP A 231 -0.72 1.37 -9.46
C ASP A 231 -0.57 0.07 -8.65
N SER A 232 0.60 -0.56 -8.69
CA SER A 232 0.94 -1.74 -7.88
C SER A 232 2.45 -1.82 -7.64
N SER A 233 2.86 -2.05 -6.39
CA SER A 233 4.26 -2.33 -6.07
C SER A 233 4.73 -3.68 -6.62
N TYR A 234 3.83 -4.66 -6.72
CA TYR A 234 4.16 -5.99 -7.26
C TYR A 234 4.58 -5.91 -8.72
N ALA A 235 4.02 -4.96 -9.49
CA ALA A 235 4.41 -4.75 -10.88
C ALA A 235 5.87 -4.28 -11.04
N ARG A 236 6.44 -3.67 -9.99
CA ARG A 236 7.85 -3.21 -9.95
C ARG A 236 8.80 -4.22 -9.31
N ASN A 237 8.27 -5.32 -8.78
CA ASN A 237 9.04 -6.33 -8.04
C ASN A 237 9.89 -5.71 -6.91
N SER A 238 9.38 -4.66 -6.26
CA SER A 238 10.02 -3.97 -5.15
C SER A 238 8.99 -3.55 -4.11
N THR A 239 9.42 -3.42 -2.87
CA THR A 239 8.59 -2.86 -1.80
C THR A 239 8.44 -1.36 -1.98
N TYR A 240 7.43 -0.81 -1.31
CA TYR A 240 7.37 0.62 -1.04
C TYR A 240 7.83 0.83 0.39
N ASP A 241 8.78 1.75 0.56
CA ASP A 241 9.50 1.97 1.79
C ASP A 241 9.33 3.44 2.20
N ALA A 242 8.92 3.68 3.45
CA ALA A 242 8.67 5.04 3.92
C ALA A 242 8.80 5.15 5.44
N TYR A 243 8.98 6.38 5.94
CA TYR A 243 8.83 6.67 7.36
C TYR A 243 7.42 7.15 7.68
N LEU A 244 6.81 6.53 8.69
CA LEU A 244 5.41 6.82 9.03
C LEU A 244 5.23 8.13 9.79
N GLY A 245 4.28 8.93 9.34
CA GLY A 245 3.86 10.16 10.01
C GLY A 245 4.85 11.32 9.89
N GLN A 246 5.76 11.25 8.91
CA GLN A 246 6.69 12.34 8.57
C GLN A 246 6.24 13.14 7.34
N GLY A 247 5.12 12.78 6.70
CA GLY A 247 4.62 13.44 5.50
C GLY A 247 5.26 12.94 4.20
N ASP A 248 5.96 11.80 4.24
CA ASP A 248 6.52 11.13 3.07
C ASP A 248 5.43 10.52 2.16
N LEU A 249 4.27 10.21 2.75
CA LEU A 249 3.12 9.60 2.10
C LEU A 249 1.98 10.62 1.93
N ILE A 250 1.01 10.29 1.06
CA ILE A 250 -0.28 10.98 1.09
C ILE A 250 -0.89 10.83 2.49
N LYS A 251 -1.52 11.90 2.98
CA LYS A 251 -2.01 12.00 4.36
C LYS A 251 -2.84 10.79 4.81
N GLY A 252 -3.69 10.28 3.94
CA GLY A 252 -4.53 9.12 4.26
C GLY A 252 -3.77 7.80 4.38
N MET A 253 -2.64 7.66 3.69
CA MET A 253 -1.74 6.51 3.85
C MET A 253 -0.93 6.63 5.14
N ASP A 254 -0.42 7.83 5.46
CA ASP A 254 0.24 8.09 6.74
C ASP A 254 -0.69 7.77 7.94
N GLU A 255 -1.95 8.20 7.87
CA GLU A 255 -2.96 7.88 8.89
C GLU A 255 -3.36 6.40 8.88
N GLY A 256 -3.53 5.81 7.69
CA GLY A 256 -4.00 4.45 7.50
C GLY A 256 -3.00 3.36 7.90
N LEU A 257 -1.70 3.65 7.77
CA LEU A 257 -0.62 2.72 8.11
C LEU A 257 -0.29 2.69 9.60
N LEU A 258 -0.76 3.64 10.42
CA LEU A 258 -0.53 3.65 11.87
C LEU A 258 -1.38 2.57 12.59
N GLY A 259 -0.80 1.93 13.61
CA GLY A 259 -1.50 0.86 14.35
C GLY A 259 -1.69 -0.43 13.52
N MET A 260 -0.88 -0.61 12.47
CA MET A 260 -0.86 -1.79 11.63
C MET A 260 0.05 -2.89 12.18
N CYS A 261 -0.36 -4.14 11.97
CA CYS A 261 0.49 -5.31 12.15
C CYS A 261 1.05 -5.70 10.78
N VAL A 262 2.08 -6.53 10.77
CA VAL A 262 2.51 -7.27 9.58
C VAL A 262 1.33 -8.07 8.99
N GLY A 263 1.25 -8.15 7.66
CA GLY A 263 0.17 -8.81 6.92
C GLY A 263 -0.77 -7.85 6.16
N GLU A 264 -1.90 -8.39 5.68
CA GLU A 264 -2.80 -7.69 4.75
C GLU A 264 -3.88 -6.82 5.41
N ARG A 265 -4.12 -5.62 4.87
CA ARG A 265 -5.27 -4.75 5.18
C ARG A 265 -5.73 -3.93 3.98
N ARG A 266 -6.96 -3.43 4.03
CA ARG A 266 -7.51 -2.49 3.05
C ARG A 266 -7.65 -1.09 3.65
N ILE A 267 -7.15 -0.08 2.95
CA ILE A 267 -7.23 1.34 3.32
C ILE A 267 -8.00 2.08 2.24
N ILE A 268 -9.07 2.79 2.60
CA ILE A 268 -9.86 3.62 1.69
C ILE A 268 -9.63 5.08 2.06
N VAL A 269 -9.14 5.87 1.11
CA VAL A 269 -8.69 7.24 1.31
C VAL A 269 -9.59 8.20 0.52
N PRO A 270 -10.33 9.11 1.19
CA PRO A 270 -11.11 10.12 0.50
C PRO A 270 -10.20 11.16 -0.18
N PRO A 271 -10.68 11.89 -1.20
CA PRO A 271 -9.80 12.66 -2.07
C PRO A 271 -9.00 13.75 -1.33
N PHE A 272 -9.59 14.40 -0.32
CA PHE A 272 -8.93 15.45 0.47
C PHE A 272 -7.84 14.93 1.43
N LEU A 273 -7.71 13.61 1.59
CA LEU A 273 -6.58 12.95 2.26
C LEU A 273 -5.61 12.28 1.25
N ALA A 274 -5.89 12.40 -0.06
CA ALA A 274 -5.08 11.89 -1.16
C ALA A 274 -4.62 13.04 -2.08
N TYR A 275 -5.02 13.02 -3.36
CA TYR A 275 -4.59 13.98 -4.39
C TYR A 275 -5.61 15.10 -4.67
N GLY A 276 -6.63 15.24 -3.83
CA GLY A 276 -7.60 16.33 -3.87
C GLY A 276 -8.41 16.40 -5.17
N GLU A 277 -8.90 17.60 -5.47
CA GLU A 277 -9.74 17.86 -6.65
C GLU A 277 -8.96 17.80 -7.97
N THR A 278 -7.64 17.95 -7.92
CA THR A 278 -6.78 17.99 -9.11
C THR A 278 -6.39 16.61 -9.60
N GLY A 279 -6.26 15.63 -8.70
CA GLY A 279 -5.75 14.31 -9.02
C GLY A 279 -4.23 14.30 -9.20
N HIS A 280 -3.70 13.23 -9.79
CA HIS A 280 -2.28 13.00 -9.99
C HIS A 280 -2.01 12.29 -11.32
N GLY A 281 -0.83 12.50 -11.91
CA GLY A 281 -0.51 12.06 -13.27
C GLY A 281 -0.95 13.09 -14.33
N ALA A 282 -0.10 13.34 -15.31
CA ALA A 282 -0.31 14.43 -16.27
C ALA A 282 -1.49 14.15 -17.21
N ALA A 283 -2.55 14.95 -17.11
CA ALA A 283 -3.54 15.16 -18.18
C ALA A 283 -2.99 16.05 -19.33
N GLY A 284 -1.67 16.04 -19.55
CA GLY A 284 -0.94 16.89 -20.51
C GLY A 284 -0.58 16.19 -21.82
N ASP A 285 -0.49 14.86 -21.83
CA ASP A 285 -0.24 14.05 -23.04
C ASP A 285 -1.22 12.88 -23.08
N VAL A 286 -2.51 13.18 -22.88
CA VAL A 286 -3.54 12.24 -23.33
C VAL A 286 -3.44 12.25 -24.86
N PHE A 287 -2.88 11.17 -25.40
CA PHE A 287 -3.10 10.81 -26.78
C PHE A 287 -4.61 10.85 -27.02
N ASN A 288 -5.07 11.90 -27.68
CA ASN A 288 -6.45 12.07 -28.07
C ASN A 288 -6.76 10.95 -29.07
N PRO A 289 -7.57 9.93 -28.74
CA PRO A 289 -7.84 8.83 -29.67
C PRO A 289 -8.64 9.29 -30.90
N LYS A 290 -8.99 10.58 -31.00
CA LYS A 290 -9.64 11.21 -32.16
C LYS A 290 -8.68 11.85 -33.14
N ASP A 291 -7.39 11.90 -32.86
CA ASP A 291 -6.43 12.15 -33.93
C ASP A 291 -6.26 10.81 -34.66
N ASP A 292 -7.19 10.54 -35.58
CA ASP A 292 -7.15 9.40 -36.49
C ASP A 292 -5.77 9.39 -37.18
N LEU A 293 -4.85 8.57 -36.69
CA LEU A 293 -3.71 8.12 -37.47
C LEU A 293 -4.26 7.20 -38.56
N ILE A 294 -4.52 7.79 -39.72
CA ILE A 294 -4.85 7.05 -40.93
C ILE A 294 -3.57 6.32 -41.37
N PHE A 295 -3.41 5.07 -40.94
CA PHE A 295 -2.40 4.17 -41.48
C PHE A 295 -2.85 3.69 -42.86
N VAL A 296 -2.42 4.40 -43.90
CA VAL A 296 -2.50 3.89 -45.27
C VAL A 296 -1.33 2.93 -45.45
N VAL A 297 -1.62 1.64 -45.65
CA VAL A 297 -0.62 0.70 -46.18
C VAL A 297 -0.22 1.23 -47.56
N LYS A 298 0.95 1.86 -47.65
CA LYS A 298 1.36 2.51 -48.90
C LYS A 298 1.81 1.48 -49.94
N GLU A 299 2.44 0.38 -49.52
CA GLU A 299 2.83 -0.73 -50.40
C GLU A 299 3.20 -1.98 -49.60
N VAL A 300 2.79 -3.16 -50.09
CA VAL A 300 3.26 -4.46 -49.62
C VAL A 300 4.41 -4.89 -50.54
N PRO A 301 5.62 -5.18 -50.03
CA PRO A 301 6.71 -5.66 -50.88
C PRO A 301 6.32 -6.96 -51.60
N GLU A 302 6.56 -7.03 -52.91
CA GLU A 302 6.31 -8.26 -53.68
C GLU A 302 7.15 -9.41 -53.11
N GLY A 303 6.49 -10.55 -52.84
CA GLY A 303 7.10 -11.74 -52.25
C GLY A 303 6.79 -11.99 -50.77
N CYS A 304 5.96 -11.17 -50.13
CA CYS A 304 5.52 -11.40 -48.74
C CYS A 304 4.46 -12.52 -48.67
N THR A 305 4.88 -13.77 -48.51
CA THR A 305 4.02 -14.97 -48.54
C THR A 305 3.45 -15.38 -47.17
N ARG A 306 3.96 -14.83 -46.06
CA ARG A 306 3.47 -15.12 -44.71
C ARG A 306 3.34 -13.87 -43.85
N ARG A 307 2.32 -13.87 -43.01
CA ARG A 307 2.20 -12.89 -41.91
C ARG A 307 3.11 -13.31 -40.77
N THR A 308 3.68 -12.33 -40.07
CA THR A 308 4.49 -12.56 -38.87
C THR A 308 3.62 -13.08 -37.74
N VAL A 309 4.17 -14.03 -36.97
CA VAL A 309 3.53 -14.69 -35.83
C VAL A 309 4.38 -14.52 -34.57
N SER A 310 3.80 -14.83 -33.41
CA SER A 310 4.53 -14.79 -32.13
C SER A 310 5.82 -15.64 -32.21
N GLY A 311 6.94 -15.11 -31.73
CA GLY A 311 8.28 -15.69 -31.86
C GLY A 311 9.11 -15.24 -33.09
N ASP A 312 8.53 -14.54 -34.06
CA ASP A 312 9.28 -14.01 -35.22
C ASP A 312 10.10 -12.76 -34.86
N TYR A 313 11.23 -12.57 -35.55
CA TYR A 313 12.04 -11.34 -35.50
C TYR A 313 11.77 -10.49 -36.74
N ILE A 314 11.45 -9.22 -36.56
CA ILE A 314 11.24 -8.26 -37.66
C ILE A 314 12.21 -7.09 -37.61
N ARG A 315 12.49 -6.54 -38.78
CA ARG A 315 13.37 -5.38 -38.99
C ARG A 315 12.61 -4.39 -39.88
N TYR A 316 12.49 -3.14 -39.45
CA TYR A 316 11.75 -2.12 -40.21
C TYR A 316 12.46 -0.76 -40.20
N HIS A 317 12.10 0.08 -41.16
CA HIS A 317 12.51 1.47 -41.28
C HIS A 317 11.25 2.33 -41.52
N TYR A 318 11.19 3.53 -40.94
CA TYR A 318 10.14 4.50 -41.25
C TYR A 318 10.74 5.90 -41.42
N ASN A 319 9.98 6.80 -42.05
CA ASN A 319 10.30 8.21 -42.22
C ASN A 319 9.01 8.99 -41.94
N GLY A 320 9.02 9.86 -40.93
CA GLY A 320 7.80 10.50 -40.41
C GLY A 320 7.71 11.98 -40.73
N SER A 321 6.53 12.46 -41.09
CA SER A 321 6.22 13.89 -41.22
C SER A 321 4.86 14.23 -40.60
N PHE A 322 4.76 15.41 -39.99
CA PHE A 322 3.51 15.99 -39.50
C PHE A 322 2.54 16.31 -40.66
N GLN A 323 1.27 16.61 -40.35
CA GLN A 323 0.24 16.93 -41.35
C GLN A 323 0.55 18.18 -42.19
N ASP A 324 1.37 19.09 -41.65
CA ASP A 324 1.89 20.27 -42.36
C ASP A 324 3.11 19.96 -43.25
N GLY A 325 3.50 18.69 -43.35
CA GLY A 325 4.63 18.22 -44.16
C GLY A 325 6.00 18.35 -43.49
N THR A 326 6.07 18.83 -42.24
CA THR A 326 7.35 18.92 -41.53
C THR A 326 7.84 17.53 -41.11
N ALA A 327 9.06 17.16 -41.49
CA ALA A 327 9.63 15.86 -41.15
C ALA A 327 10.02 15.82 -39.66
N PHE A 328 9.53 14.82 -38.92
CA PHE A 328 9.87 14.64 -37.51
C PHE A 328 10.81 13.46 -37.27
N ASP A 329 11.02 12.61 -38.28
CA ASP A 329 12.01 11.55 -38.21
C ASP A 329 12.66 11.32 -39.58
N SER A 330 13.94 11.65 -39.67
CA SER A 330 14.80 11.30 -40.80
C SER A 330 16.24 11.08 -40.33
N ARG A 331 16.50 10.01 -39.58
CA ARG A 331 17.87 9.47 -39.44
C ARG A 331 17.92 7.95 -39.58
N ARG A 332 18.53 7.53 -40.70
CA ARG A 332 19.01 6.16 -40.93
C ARG A 332 20.04 5.79 -39.86
N ALA A 333 19.94 4.54 -39.39
CA ALA A 333 20.94 3.77 -38.65
C ALA A 333 20.77 3.69 -37.12
N ILE A 334 19.79 2.91 -36.65
CA ILE A 334 20.05 1.77 -35.74
C ILE A 334 19.03 0.67 -36.07
N THR A 335 19.45 -0.59 -35.92
CA THR A 335 18.64 -1.78 -36.20
C THR A 335 18.48 -2.59 -34.92
N TYR A 336 17.25 -2.85 -34.45
CA TYR A 336 16.98 -3.65 -33.25
C TYR A 336 16.29 -4.97 -33.62
N ASN A 337 16.64 -6.06 -32.92
CA ASN A 337 16.01 -7.38 -33.05
C ASN A 337 15.19 -7.65 -31.77
N TRP A 338 13.90 -7.94 -31.90
CA TRP A 338 13.01 -8.27 -30.77
C TRP A 338 12.27 -9.59 -31.00
N LYS A 339 12.12 -10.40 -29.94
CA LYS A 339 11.37 -11.67 -29.96
C LYS A 339 9.99 -11.45 -29.33
N ILE A 340 8.92 -11.79 -30.05
CA ILE A 340 7.55 -11.65 -29.52
C ILE A 340 7.28 -12.75 -28.50
N THR A 341 6.99 -12.39 -27.24
CA THR A 341 6.49 -13.29 -26.18
C THR A 341 5.27 -12.67 -25.49
N GLU A 342 4.34 -13.51 -25.03
CA GLU A 342 3.03 -13.11 -24.50
C GLU A 342 3.15 -12.19 -23.27
N CYS A 343 2.49 -11.02 -23.36
CA CYS A 343 2.25 -10.02 -22.32
C CYS A 343 3.39 -9.78 -21.31
N ASN A 344 4.35 -8.93 -21.68
CA ASN A 344 5.11 -8.11 -20.73
C ASN A 344 5.67 -6.88 -21.44
N ALA A 345 5.20 -5.70 -21.06
CA ALA A 345 5.91 -4.44 -21.31
C ALA A 345 5.49 -3.42 -20.23
N SER A 346 6.21 -3.47 -19.10
CA SER A 346 6.50 -2.28 -18.29
C SER A 346 7.61 -1.51 -18.99
N LEU A 347 7.56 -0.18 -18.92
CA LEU A 347 8.61 0.71 -19.40
C LEU A 347 8.99 1.64 -18.25
N ASP A 348 10.15 1.39 -17.65
CA ASP A 348 10.84 2.36 -16.80
C ASP A 348 12.26 2.57 -17.35
N SER A 349 12.57 3.79 -17.80
CA SER A 349 13.86 4.46 -17.56
C SER A 349 13.88 5.93 -18.05
N TYR A 350 14.68 6.71 -17.33
CA TYR A 350 14.78 8.16 -17.20
C TYR A 350 15.13 8.97 -18.48
N LYS A 351 14.72 10.25 -18.50
CA LYS A 351 14.84 11.19 -19.64
C LYS A 351 16.28 11.45 -20.14
N ARG A 352 16.56 11.03 -21.38
CA ARG A 352 17.09 11.90 -22.47
C ARG A 352 16.72 11.30 -23.85
N ASN A 353 15.86 12.01 -24.58
CA ASN A 353 15.32 11.75 -25.94
C ASN A 353 14.61 10.38 -26.18
N SER A 354 13.28 10.49 -26.08
CA SER A 354 12.15 9.57 -26.34
C SER A 354 12.20 8.79 -27.66
N THR A 355 11.63 7.57 -27.80
CA THR A 355 10.19 7.26 -27.66
C THR A 355 9.92 5.75 -27.49
N TYR A 356 8.76 5.45 -26.88
CA TYR A 356 8.17 4.17 -26.52
C TYR A 356 7.52 3.41 -27.71
N ASN A 357 7.50 2.07 -27.63
CA ASN A 357 6.86 1.17 -28.60
C ASN A 357 5.43 0.80 -28.17
N THR A 358 4.48 0.66 -29.10
CA THR A 358 3.26 -0.17 -28.89
C THR A 358 2.80 -0.78 -30.22
N TYR A 359 2.42 -2.07 -30.22
CA TYR A 359 1.97 -2.82 -31.41
C TYR A 359 0.70 -3.65 -31.16
N ILE A 360 0.00 -3.94 -32.27
CA ILE A 360 -1.34 -4.52 -32.45
C ILE A 360 -1.33 -6.06 -32.53
N GLY A 361 -2.38 -6.74 -32.00
CA GLY A 361 -2.67 -8.13 -32.38
C GLY A 361 -3.92 -8.82 -31.79
N LYS A 362 -5.01 -8.82 -32.59
CA LYS A 362 -6.24 -9.68 -32.60
C LYS A 362 -7.39 -9.41 -31.61
N ARG A 363 -8.59 -9.64 -32.17
CA ARG A 363 -9.94 -9.29 -31.70
C ARG A 363 -10.27 -9.91 -30.35
N TYR A 364 -10.11 -9.14 -29.28
CA TYR A 364 -10.76 -9.39 -28.01
C TYR A 364 -12.05 -8.56 -27.96
N GLU A 365 -13.12 -9.17 -27.45
CA GLU A 365 -14.28 -8.41 -26.98
C GLU A 365 -13.80 -7.37 -25.99
N TRP A 366 -14.25 -6.13 -26.18
CA TRP A 366 -13.73 -4.96 -25.49
C TRP A 366 -14.03 -5.01 -23.99
N THR A 367 -13.13 -5.58 -23.19
CA THR A 367 -13.06 -5.31 -21.75
C THR A 367 -11.90 -4.37 -21.46
N LYS A 368 -12.26 -3.08 -21.38
CA LYS A 368 -11.54 -1.94 -20.78
C LYS A 368 -10.26 -1.47 -21.49
N PRO A 369 -10.16 -0.18 -21.90
CA PRO A 369 -8.90 0.37 -22.41
C PRO A 369 -7.87 0.42 -21.28
N CYS A 370 -6.61 0.14 -21.60
CA CYS A 370 -5.47 0.44 -20.73
C CYS A 370 -5.40 1.97 -20.57
N MET A 371 -6.12 2.52 -19.59
CA MET A 371 -5.78 3.83 -19.04
C MET A 371 -4.35 3.70 -18.51
N GLY A 372 -3.47 4.63 -18.90
CA GLY A 372 -2.08 4.61 -18.44
C GLY A 372 -2.02 4.43 -16.93
N PHE A 373 -1.14 3.52 -16.49
CA PHE A 373 -0.93 3.07 -15.11
C PHE A 373 -0.41 4.17 -14.15
N ASP A 374 -0.72 5.44 -14.39
CA ASP A 374 -0.26 6.58 -13.57
C ASP A 374 -1.31 7.70 -13.42
N LEU A 375 -2.51 7.56 -14.00
CA LEU A 375 -3.52 8.62 -13.94
C LEU A 375 -4.51 8.40 -12.81
N ILE A 376 -4.46 9.27 -11.80
CA ILE A 376 -5.44 9.35 -10.73
C ILE A 376 -6.37 10.55 -11.02
N PRO A 377 -7.66 10.31 -11.32
CA PRO A 377 -8.59 11.39 -11.58
C PRO A 377 -8.75 12.33 -10.38
N GLY A 378 -9.01 13.60 -10.67
CA GLY A 378 -9.43 14.56 -9.65
C GLY A 378 -10.66 14.09 -8.87
N SER A 379 -10.63 14.30 -7.56
CA SER A 379 -11.67 13.87 -6.62
C SER A 379 -11.93 12.36 -6.59
N ALA A 380 -10.94 11.53 -6.96
CA ALA A 380 -11.06 10.08 -6.84
C ALA A 380 -10.86 9.60 -5.40
N VAL A 381 -11.70 8.66 -4.98
CA VAL A 381 -11.47 7.89 -3.74
C VAL A 381 -10.51 6.76 -4.06
N LEU A 382 -9.45 6.62 -3.28
CA LEU A 382 -8.43 5.60 -3.48
C LEU A 382 -8.65 4.42 -2.54
N VAL A 383 -8.39 3.23 -3.04
CA VAL A 383 -8.45 1.97 -2.29
C VAL A 383 -7.09 1.30 -2.44
N PHE A 384 -6.42 1.10 -1.31
CA PHE A 384 -5.16 0.39 -1.23
C PHE A 384 -5.36 -0.93 -0.52
N ASP A 385 -5.05 -2.03 -1.19
CA ASP A 385 -4.83 -3.32 -0.55
C ASP A 385 -3.34 -3.41 -0.21
N ILE A 386 -3.01 -3.34 1.08
CA ILE A 386 -1.65 -3.27 1.63
C ILE A 386 -1.26 -4.62 2.20
N HIS A 387 -0.06 -5.09 1.89
CA HIS A 387 0.62 -6.21 2.54
C HIS A 387 1.88 -5.69 3.24
N VAL A 388 1.83 -5.49 4.56
CA VAL A 388 3.00 -5.06 5.34
C VAL A 388 3.94 -6.24 5.51
N ILE A 389 5.21 -6.07 5.13
CA ILE A 389 6.23 -7.11 5.24
C ILE A 389 6.89 -7.01 6.61
N ASP A 390 7.41 -5.84 6.95
CA ASP A 390 7.99 -5.54 8.26
C ASP A 390 8.05 -4.03 8.52
N PHE A 391 8.42 -3.69 9.75
CA PHE A 391 8.70 -2.32 10.16
C PHE A 391 9.66 -2.32 11.35
N HIS A 392 10.48 -1.28 11.45
CA HIS A 392 11.41 -1.10 12.56
C HIS A 392 11.65 0.39 12.86
N ASN A 393 12.30 0.62 13.99
CA ASN A 393 12.79 1.92 14.43
C ASN A 393 14.29 1.80 14.76
N PRO A 394 15.11 2.83 14.53
CA PRO A 394 16.52 2.84 14.97
C PRO A 394 16.72 2.56 16.47
N GLU A 395 15.72 2.84 17.31
CA GLU A 395 15.75 2.55 18.75
C GLU A 395 15.44 1.09 19.09
N ASP A 396 15.02 0.28 18.12
CA ASP A 396 14.68 -1.12 18.37
C ASP A 396 15.89 -1.94 18.82
N THR A 397 15.65 -2.86 19.75
CA THR A 397 16.61 -3.86 20.19
C THR A 397 16.22 -5.24 19.66
N VAL A 398 17.10 -6.21 19.83
CA VAL A 398 16.79 -7.62 19.52
C VAL A 398 15.68 -8.11 20.48
N ASP A 399 14.58 -8.66 19.96
CA ASP A 399 13.52 -9.31 20.76
C ASP A 399 13.80 -10.81 20.81
N ILE A 400 13.96 -11.36 22.01
CA ILE A 400 14.27 -12.77 22.23
C ILE A 400 13.14 -13.41 23.01
N LYS A 401 12.54 -14.46 22.45
CA LYS A 401 11.50 -15.26 23.10
C LYS A 401 11.94 -16.73 23.14
N VAL A 402 12.14 -17.24 24.35
CA VAL A 402 12.38 -18.67 24.58
C VAL A 402 11.09 -19.45 24.30
N THR A 403 11.10 -20.31 23.29
CA THR A 403 9.95 -21.15 22.92
C THR A 403 10.01 -22.53 23.54
N HIS A 404 11.22 -23.04 23.78
CA HIS A 404 11.43 -24.30 24.47
C HIS A 404 12.70 -24.22 25.31
N LYS A 405 12.61 -24.61 26.58
CA LYS A 405 13.75 -24.74 27.48
C LYS A 405 13.83 -26.17 28.02
N PRO A 406 14.93 -26.90 27.79
CA PRO A 406 15.16 -28.23 28.36
C PRO A 406 15.08 -28.23 29.89
N GLN A 407 14.71 -29.37 30.47
CA GLN A 407 14.63 -29.52 31.94
C GLN A 407 15.99 -29.34 32.62
N GLU A 408 17.05 -29.86 31.99
CA GLU A 408 18.43 -29.71 32.46
C GLU A 408 19.16 -28.67 31.60
N CYS A 409 19.33 -27.47 32.15
CA CYS A 409 19.91 -26.32 31.47
C CYS A 409 20.92 -25.64 32.40
N THR A 410 21.93 -26.39 32.84
CA THR A 410 22.95 -25.94 33.79
C THR A 410 24.12 -25.24 33.11
N VAL A 411 24.43 -25.59 31.87
CA VAL A 411 25.51 -25.00 31.08
C VAL A 411 24.90 -24.19 29.95
N THR A 412 25.15 -22.88 29.96
CA THR A 412 24.68 -21.92 28.96
C THR A 412 25.83 -21.39 28.13
N SER A 413 25.55 -21.01 26.89
CA SER A 413 26.52 -20.42 25.97
C SER A 413 26.98 -19.02 26.42
N GLU A 414 28.27 -18.76 26.31
CA GLU A 414 28.95 -17.52 26.68
C GLU A 414 29.96 -17.13 25.58
N ALA A 415 30.65 -15.99 25.74
CA ALA A 415 31.72 -15.60 24.83
C ALA A 415 32.80 -16.71 24.74
N ASP A 416 33.42 -16.83 23.57
CA ASP A 416 34.43 -17.83 23.20
C ASP A 416 33.95 -19.30 23.13
N ASP A 417 32.69 -19.58 23.49
CA ASP A 417 32.11 -20.91 23.32
C ASP A 417 31.93 -21.23 21.83
N LEU A 418 32.30 -22.46 21.44
CA LEU A 418 31.99 -23.01 20.13
C LEU A 418 30.63 -23.69 20.20
N ILE A 419 29.70 -23.22 19.37
CA ILE A 419 28.34 -23.72 19.31
C ILE A 419 28.04 -24.31 17.94
N GLN A 420 27.29 -25.41 17.96
CA GLN A 420 26.61 -25.93 16.77
C GLN A 420 25.11 -25.69 16.93
N TYR A 421 24.50 -25.08 15.94
CA TYR A 421 23.12 -24.64 16.00
C TYR A 421 22.38 -24.87 14.67
N ARG A 422 21.06 -24.98 14.77
CA ARG A 422 20.13 -24.94 13.64
C ARG A 422 19.38 -23.62 13.65
N TYR A 423 19.02 -23.16 12.46
CA TYR A 423 18.22 -21.96 12.31
C TYR A 423 17.31 -22.01 11.08
N ASN A 424 16.15 -21.37 11.21
CA ASN A 424 15.37 -20.87 10.07
C ASN A 424 15.34 -19.35 10.16
N CYS A 425 15.65 -18.67 9.06
CA CYS A 425 15.61 -17.22 8.94
C CYS A 425 14.55 -16.83 7.91
N SER A 426 13.62 -15.96 8.31
CA SER A 426 12.54 -15.47 7.47
C SER A 426 12.33 -13.97 7.67
N LEU A 427 11.60 -13.33 6.76
CA LEU A 427 11.02 -12.02 6.98
C LEU A 427 9.82 -12.12 7.93
N MET A 428 9.40 -10.99 8.51
CA MET A 428 8.30 -10.97 9.48
C MET A 428 6.94 -11.40 8.91
N ASP A 429 6.77 -11.36 7.58
CA ASP A 429 5.58 -11.87 6.88
C ASP A 429 5.61 -13.40 6.65
N GLY A 430 6.68 -14.08 7.07
CA GLY A 430 6.88 -15.52 6.93
C GLY A 430 7.62 -15.94 5.66
N THR A 431 8.04 -15.00 4.81
CA THR A 431 8.88 -15.32 3.64
C THR A 431 10.21 -15.91 4.11
N LEU A 432 10.42 -17.21 3.86
CA LEU A 432 11.66 -17.91 4.22
C LEU A 432 12.83 -17.42 3.37
N LEU A 433 13.92 -17.03 4.02
CA LEU A 433 15.16 -16.59 3.37
C LEU A 433 16.19 -17.72 3.38
N TYR A 434 16.54 -18.22 4.57
CA TYR A 434 17.58 -19.23 4.75
C TYR A 434 17.15 -20.27 5.78
N SER A 435 17.66 -21.49 5.63
CA SER A 435 17.50 -22.54 6.62
C SER A 435 18.77 -23.37 6.71
N SER A 436 19.20 -23.67 7.93
CA SER A 436 20.33 -24.56 8.17
C SER A 436 20.06 -25.99 7.69
N ASP A 437 18.80 -26.38 7.53
CA ASP A 437 18.42 -27.72 7.09
C ASP A 437 18.72 -27.99 5.61
N GLN A 438 19.11 -26.95 4.87
CA GLN A 438 19.64 -27.08 3.52
C GLN A 438 21.06 -27.69 3.48
N PHE A 439 21.72 -27.80 4.64
CA PHE A 439 23.08 -28.34 4.78
C PHE A 439 23.07 -29.66 5.55
N ASP A 440 24.01 -30.56 5.21
CA ASP A 440 24.14 -31.88 5.84
C ASP A 440 24.56 -31.79 7.32
N SER A 441 25.22 -30.70 7.71
CA SER A 441 25.71 -30.47 9.06
C SER A 441 25.10 -29.21 9.69
N PRO A 442 24.88 -29.19 11.03
CA PRO A 442 24.49 -27.98 11.74
C PRO A 442 25.51 -26.86 11.53
N SER A 443 25.03 -25.62 11.57
CA SER A 443 25.89 -24.44 11.47
C SER A 443 26.76 -24.32 12.72
N ILE A 444 28.00 -23.85 12.53
CA ILE A 444 28.99 -23.72 13.60
C ILE A 444 29.38 -22.25 13.73
N THR A 445 29.47 -21.74 14.95
CA THR A 445 30.05 -20.42 15.23
C THR A 445 30.75 -20.39 16.58
N THR A 446 31.68 -19.46 16.74
CA THR A 446 32.28 -19.12 18.04
C THR A 446 31.70 -17.79 18.49
N LEU A 447 31.04 -17.77 19.66
CA LEU A 447 30.44 -16.54 20.19
C LEU A 447 31.54 -15.52 20.55
N GLY A 448 31.30 -14.23 20.28
CA GLY A 448 32.29 -13.16 20.47
C GLY A 448 33.31 -13.01 19.34
N ALA A 449 33.39 -13.96 18.40
CA ALA A 449 34.36 -13.93 17.31
C ALA A 449 33.91 -13.12 16.08
N ASN A 450 32.76 -12.42 16.14
CA ASN A 450 32.16 -11.66 15.02
C ASN A 450 31.94 -12.49 13.74
N MET A 451 31.66 -13.78 13.89
CA MET A 451 31.45 -14.71 12.77
C MET A 451 30.00 -14.71 12.24
N VAL A 452 29.07 -14.13 13.00
CA VAL A 452 27.65 -14.00 12.67
C VAL A 452 27.19 -12.56 12.90
N ILE A 453 26.01 -12.19 12.39
CA ILE A 453 25.45 -10.86 12.62
C ILE A 453 25.22 -10.60 14.12
N PRO A 454 25.40 -9.35 14.62
CA PRO A 454 25.32 -9.05 16.05
C PRO A 454 24.02 -9.50 16.72
N GLY A 455 22.87 -9.34 16.05
CA GLY A 455 21.59 -9.75 16.61
C GLY A 455 21.39 -11.26 16.71
N LEU A 456 21.99 -12.03 15.80
CA LEU A 456 22.00 -13.49 15.89
C LEU A 456 22.91 -13.94 17.04
N GLU A 457 24.05 -13.27 17.23
CA GLU A 457 24.94 -13.54 18.37
C GLU A 457 24.22 -13.31 19.70
N GLU A 458 23.50 -12.19 19.84
CA GLU A 458 22.69 -11.89 21.03
C GLU A 458 21.60 -12.95 21.25
N GLY A 459 20.96 -13.40 20.17
CA GLY A 459 19.98 -14.48 20.20
C GLY A 459 20.53 -15.82 20.73
N LEU A 460 21.78 -16.15 20.35
CA LEU A 460 22.46 -17.40 20.71
C LEU A 460 23.10 -17.37 22.10
N ARG A 461 23.32 -16.21 22.69
CA ARG A 461 23.95 -16.05 24.01
C ARG A 461 23.04 -16.52 25.15
N GLY A 462 23.61 -17.23 26.13
CA GLY A 462 22.88 -17.75 27.28
C GLY A 462 21.91 -18.89 26.96
N MET A 463 22.00 -19.50 25.79
CA MET A 463 21.23 -20.70 25.41
C MET A 463 21.92 -21.97 25.93
N CYS A 464 21.15 -22.97 26.34
CA CYS A 464 21.68 -24.32 26.58
C CYS A 464 21.38 -25.27 25.41
N VAL A 465 22.05 -26.42 25.39
CA VAL A 465 21.84 -27.46 24.38
C VAL A 465 20.40 -27.96 24.43
N GLY A 466 19.72 -27.95 23.28
CA GLY A 466 18.31 -28.29 23.09
C GLY A 466 17.35 -27.12 23.28
N GLU A 467 17.80 -25.95 23.74
CA GLU A 467 16.95 -24.76 23.87
C GLU A 467 16.55 -24.22 22.49
N LYS A 468 15.29 -23.78 22.37
CA LYS A 468 14.76 -23.13 21.17
C LYS A 468 14.30 -21.71 21.44
N ARG A 469 14.60 -20.80 20.51
CA ARG A 469 14.24 -19.38 20.60
C ARG A 469 13.66 -18.86 19.30
N GLU A 470 12.73 -17.93 19.42
CA GLU A 470 12.37 -16.98 18.35
C GLU A 470 13.14 -15.68 18.62
N VAL A 471 13.85 -15.16 17.62
CA VAL A 471 14.67 -13.96 17.73
C VAL A 471 14.34 -13.00 16.59
N VAL A 472 13.88 -11.79 16.93
CA VAL A 472 13.63 -10.71 15.97
C VAL A 472 14.81 -9.76 15.98
N VAL A 473 15.46 -9.60 14.83
CA VAL A 473 16.66 -8.80 14.65
C VAL A 473 16.36 -7.60 13.74
N PRO A 474 16.36 -6.36 14.29
CA PRO A 474 16.29 -5.14 13.49
C PRO A 474 17.49 -4.99 12.54
N PRO A 475 17.37 -4.24 11.44
CA PRO A 475 18.42 -4.17 10.42
C PRO A 475 19.74 -3.61 10.94
N HIS A 476 19.75 -2.66 11.88
CA HIS A 476 20.99 -2.14 12.49
C HIS A 476 21.72 -3.15 13.40
N TRP A 477 21.07 -4.26 13.73
CA TRP A 477 21.68 -5.44 14.38
C TRP A 477 21.94 -6.59 13.39
N GLY A 478 21.59 -6.41 12.11
CA GLY A 478 21.69 -7.39 11.04
C GLY A 478 22.49 -6.86 9.85
N HIS A 479 21.87 -6.82 8.66
CA HIS A 479 22.53 -6.44 7.40
C HIS A 479 22.36 -4.95 7.01
N GLY A 480 21.76 -4.14 7.90
CA GLY A 480 21.59 -2.70 7.69
C GLY A 480 20.71 -2.34 6.49
N GLU A 481 20.85 -1.11 6.02
CA GLU A 481 20.06 -0.54 4.93
C GLU A 481 20.38 -1.16 3.56
N ASN A 482 21.57 -1.74 3.39
CA ASN A 482 22.01 -2.31 2.12
C ASN A 482 21.56 -3.77 1.92
N GLY A 483 21.19 -4.47 3.00
CA GLY A 483 20.89 -5.90 2.93
C GLY A 483 22.12 -6.75 2.61
N ALA A 484 21.90 -8.04 2.32
CA ALA A 484 22.96 -8.98 1.95
C ALA A 484 22.39 -10.21 1.24
N GLY A 485 22.92 -10.57 0.07
CA GLY A 485 22.42 -11.72 -0.68
C GLY A 485 20.94 -11.54 -1.04
N ASP A 486 20.09 -12.46 -0.57
CA ASP A 486 18.64 -12.43 -0.73
C ASP A 486 17.93 -11.66 0.39
N VAL A 487 18.67 -11.19 1.40
CA VAL A 487 18.13 -10.30 2.44
C VAL A 487 17.98 -8.90 1.86
N PRO A 488 16.76 -8.37 1.74
CA PRO A 488 16.58 -7.02 1.23
C PRO A 488 17.04 -5.97 2.25
N GLY A 489 17.36 -4.77 1.77
CA GLY A 489 17.76 -3.63 2.59
C GLY A 489 16.73 -3.28 3.66
N SER A 490 17.21 -2.90 4.85
CA SER A 490 16.38 -2.53 6.01
C SER A 490 15.43 -3.63 6.49
N ALA A 491 15.70 -4.90 6.15
CA ALA A 491 14.87 -6.01 6.60
C ALA A 491 14.96 -6.28 8.10
N VAL A 492 13.80 -6.58 8.69
CA VAL A 492 13.73 -7.18 10.02
C VAL A 492 13.76 -8.69 9.86
N LEU A 493 14.75 -9.32 10.46
CA LEU A 493 14.94 -10.77 10.37
C LEU A 493 14.26 -11.48 11.53
N PHE A 494 13.55 -12.57 11.23
CA PHE A 494 12.99 -13.48 12.21
C PHE A 494 13.72 -14.80 12.16
N PHE A 495 14.40 -15.13 13.26
CA PHE A 495 15.11 -16.39 13.43
C PHE A 495 14.37 -17.33 14.37
N GLU A 496 14.22 -18.58 13.95
CA GLU A 496 13.95 -19.69 14.86
C GLU A 496 15.27 -20.43 15.08
N LEU A 497 15.75 -20.50 16.33
CA LEU A 497 17.07 -21.03 16.68
C LEU A 497 16.96 -22.27 17.55
N GLU A 498 17.91 -23.18 17.41
CA GLU A 498 18.11 -24.34 18.29
C GLU A 498 19.61 -24.63 18.48
N ILE A 499 20.11 -24.68 19.72
CA ILE A 499 21.48 -25.16 19.97
C ILE A 499 21.48 -26.68 20.00
N VAL A 500 22.30 -27.29 19.15
CA VAL A 500 22.48 -28.75 19.06
C VAL A 500 23.68 -29.21 19.88
N LYS A 501 24.75 -28.43 19.93
CA LYS A 501 25.97 -28.76 20.68
C LYS A 501 26.62 -27.50 21.22
N LEU A 502 27.15 -27.59 22.43
CA LEU A 502 27.90 -26.53 23.10
C LEU A 502 29.24 -27.10 23.57
N GLN A 503 30.33 -26.46 23.15
CA GLN A 503 31.67 -26.71 23.66
C GLN A 503 32.18 -25.43 24.31
N LYS A 504 32.49 -25.52 25.61
CA LYS A 504 32.93 -24.36 26.37
C LYS A 504 34.26 -23.83 25.83
N GLY A 505 34.34 -22.52 25.68
CA GLY A 505 35.50 -21.78 25.25
C GLY A 505 36.65 -21.83 26.26
N ILE A 506 37.66 -21.02 25.96
CA ILE A 506 38.78 -20.72 26.83
C ILE A 506 38.97 -19.20 26.86
N PRO A 507 39.56 -18.63 27.93
CA PRO A 507 39.75 -17.18 28.02
C PRO A 507 40.57 -16.62 26.86
N GLU A 508 40.31 -15.36 26.52
CA GLU A 508 41.00 -14.65 25.44
C GLU A 508 42.53 -14.70 25.60
N GLY A 509 43.24 -14.99 24.51
CA GLY A 509 44.70 -15.08 24.46
C GLY A 509 45.28 -16.43 24.88
N PHE A 510 44.48 -17.36 25.40
CA PHE A 510 44.92 -18.71 25.71
C PHE A 510 44.73 -19.65 24.51
N MET A 511 45.54 -20.71 24.47
CA MET A 511 45.40 -21.83 23.52
C MET A 511 44.96 -23.12 24.23
N PHE A 512 45.27 -23.23 25.51
CA PHE A 512 44.92 -24.34 26.38
C PHE A 512 44.66 -23.81 27.80
N VAL A 513 43.73 -24.43 28.51
CA VAL A 513 43.49 -24.19 29.94
C VAL A 513 43.38 -25.50 30.70
N TRP A 514 43.86 -25.49 31.94
CA TRP A 514 43.64 -26.56 32.90
C TRP A 514 42.23 -26.44 33.51
N LEU A 515 41.53 -27.57 33.60
CA LEU A 515 40.21 -27.68 34.24
C LEU A 515 40.30 -28.17 35.69
N GLY A 516 41.51 -28.49 36.16
CA GLY A 516 41.85 -28.86 37.52
C GLY A 516 43.30 -28.47 37.82
N ASP A 517 43.91 -29.15 38.80
CA ASP A 517 45.31 -28.92 39.13
C ASP A 517 46.22 -29.45 38.00
N SER A 518 47.14 -28.61 37.53
CA SER A 518 48.18 -29.05 36.60
C SER A 518 49.12 -30.03 37.30
N PRO A 519 49.70 -31.01 36.58
CA PRO A 519 50.75 -31.86 37.13
C PRO A 519 51.88 -31.02 37.75
N ASP A 520 52.29 -31.38 38.96
CA ASP A 520 53.40 -30.75 39.68
C ASP A 520 54.35 -31.86 40.18
N PRO A 521 55.60 -31.94 39.68
CA PRO A 521 56.21 -31.06 38.67
C PRO A 521 55.73 -31.32 37.24
N LEU A 522 55.58 -30.25 36.44
CA LEU A 522 55.03 -30.34 35.07
C LEU A 522 55.99 -30.99 34.08
N PHE A 523 57.28 -30.64 34.11
CA PHE A 523 58.26 -31.15 33.15
C PHE A 523 58.39 -32.68 33.17
N PRO A 524 58.58 -33.34 34.35
CA PRO A 524 58.65 -34.81 34.40
C PRO A 524 57.35 -35.52 34.03
N ALA A 525 56.21 -34.81 34.03
CA ALA A 525 54.95 -35.37 33.56
C ALA A 525 54.82 -35.32 32.02
N MET A 526 55.53 -34.39 31.38
CA MET A 526 55.59 -34.24 29.92
C MET A 526 56.68 -35.09 29.27
N ASP A 527 57.81 -35.29 29.96
CA ASP A 527 58.92 -36.17 29.54
C ASP A 527 58.51 -37.65 29.73
N LEU A 528 57.90 -38.23 28.70
CA LEU A 528 57.26 -39.54 28.78
C LEU A 528 58.29 -40.68 28.82
N ASN A 529 59.48 -40.45 28.27
CA ASN A 529 60.53 -41.46 28.16
C ASN A 529 61.64 -41.30 29.23
N GLY A 530 61.71 -40.14 29.89
CA GLY A 530 62.64 -39.82 30.98
C GLY A 530 64.04 -39.38 30.53
N ASP A 531 64.23 -38.95 29.27
CA ASP A 531 65.51 -38.55 28.70
C ASP A 531 65.84 -37.06 28.89
N LYS A 532 64.93 -36.30 29.53
CA LYS A 532 65.00 -34.86 29.77
C LYS A 532 64.88 -33.99 28.52
N GLU A 533 64.34 -34.53 27.44
CA GLU A 533 64.02 -33.80 26.22
C GLU A 533 62.55 -34.06 25.84
N VAL A 534 61.74 -33.02 25.71
CA VAL A 534 60.34 -33.17 25.28
C VAL A 534 60.22 -32.73 23.82
N PRO A 535 60.28 -33.63 22.84
CA PRO A 535 60.00 -33.29 21.44
C PRO A 535 58.49 -33.08 21.23
N LEU A 536 58.11 -32.57 20.06
CA LEU A 536 56.71 -32.29 19.71
C LEU A 536 55.80 -33.51 19.90
N GLU A 537 56.28 -34.71 19.60
CA GLU A 537 55.52 -35.94 19.73
C GLU A 537 55.13 -36.22 21.18
N GLU A 538 56.06 -36.03 22.12
CA GLU A 538 55.80 -36.20 23.55
C GLU A 538 54.91 -35.09 24.09
N PHE A 539 55.19 -33.84 23.70
CA PHE A 539 54.36 -32.69 24.06
C PHE A 539 52.91 -32.87 23.60
N SER A 540 52.72 -33.29 22.34
CA SER A 540 51.40 -33.53 21.75
C SER A 540 50.67 -34.66 22.45
N ALA A 541 51.35 -35.79 22.66
CA ALA A 541 50.79 -36.92 23.39
C ALA A 541 50.35 -36.53 24.82
N PHE A 542 51.18 -35.75 25.52
CA PHE A 542 50.86 -35.24 26.85
C PHE A 542 49.63 -34.34 26.84
N ILE A 543 49.58 -33.32 25.97
CA ILE A 543 48.45 -32.37 25.91
C ILE A 543 47.15 -33.07 25.51
N MET A 544 47.20 -33.96 24.51
CA MET A 544 46.04 -34.74 24.08
C MET A 544 45.51 -35.63 25.21
N LEU A 545 46.41 -36.25 25.99
CA LEU A 545 46.02 -37.03 27.16
C LEU A 545 45.27 -36.17 28.20
N GLN A 546 45.72 -34.94 28.44
CA GLN A 546 45.02 -34.02 29.36
C GLN A 546 43.62 -33.65 28.86
N VAL A 547 43.44 -33.52 27.55
CA VAL A 547 42.13 -33.25 26.94
C VAL A 547 41.22 -34.47 27.02
N GLU A 548 41.75 -35.67 26.73
CA GLU A 548 41.01 -36.94 26.79
C GLU A 548 40.54 -37.27 28.22
N GLU A 549 41.38 -37.02 29.21
CA GLU A 549 41.06 -37.19 30.63
C GLU A 549 40.20 -36.04 31.21
N ALA A 550 39.78 -35.09 30.39
CA ALA A 550 39.03 -33.89 30.79
C ALA A 550 39.72 -33.03 31.87
N LYS A 551 41.05 -33.12 31.97
CA LYS A 551 41.91 -32.30 32.86
C LYS A 551 42.31 -30.98 32.23
N GLY A 552 42.23 -30.86 30.91
CA GLY A 552 42.51 -29.66 30.17
C GLY A 552 41.60 -29.48 28.96
N ARG A 553 41.66 -28.30 28.35
CA ARG A 553 40.86 -27.98 27.17
C ARG A 553 41.65 -27.10 26.21
N LEU A 554 41.69 -27.52 24.95
CA LEU A 554 42.20 -26.72 23.83
C LEU A 554 41.14 -25.71 23.34
N ARG A 555 41.59 -24.64 22.70
CA ARG A 555 40.70 -23.67 22.06
C ARG A 555 39.75 -24.38 21.09
N PRO A 556 38.43 -24.33 21.29
CA PRO A 556 37.51 -25.02 20.40
C PRO A 556 37.40 -24.29 19.05
N GLY A 557 37.12 -25.04 17.98
CA GLY A 557 36.92 -24.50 16.63
C GLY A 557 38.20 -24.41 15.77
N PHE A 558 39.34 -24.79 16.32
CA PHE A 558 40.62 -24.85 15.64
C PHE A 558 41.13 -26.30 15.58
N ASP A 559 42.00 -26.57 14.62
CA ASP A 559 42.65 -27.86 14.48
C ASP A 559 43.58 -28.12 15.68
N ALA A 560 43.41 -29.25 16.35
CA ALA A 560 44.11 -29.54 17.60
C ALA A 560 45.63 -29.64 17.40
N ASP A 561 46.07 -30.26 16.31
CA ASP A 561 47.50 -30.43 16.00
C ASP A 561 48.16 -29.07 15.76
N THR A 562 47.47 -28.16 15.08
CA THR A 562 47.94 -26.78 14.86
C THR A 562 48.07 -26.01 16.18
N ILE A 563 47.07 -26.10 17.07
CA ILE A 563 47.14 -25.43 18.39
C ILE A 563 48.31 -25.98 19.20
N ILE A 564 48.48 -27.30 19.24
CA ILE A 564 49.54 -27.97 19.99
C ILE A 564 50.91 -27.58 19.42
N GLN A 565 51.05 -27.53 18.09
CA GLN A 565 52.28 -27.07 17.44
C GLN A 565 52.61 -25.63 17.83
N ASP A 566 51.63 -24.73 17.84
CA ASP A 566 51.84 -23.34 18.24
C ASP A 566 52.20 -23.22 19.74
N MET A 567 51.57 -24.03 20.58
CA MET A 567 51.93 -24.16 22.00
C MET A 567 53.37 -24.63 22.17
N PHE A 568 53.78 -25.66 21.42
CA PHE A 568 55.13 -26.21 21.43
C PHE A 568 56.16 -25.15 20.99
N ASN A 569 55.92 -24.50 19.85
CA ASN A 569 56.79 -23.47 19.29
C ASN A 569 56.97 -22.25 20.24
N ASN A 570 55.98 -21.98 21.09
CA ASN A 570 56.07 -20.92 22.09
C ASN A 570 56.91 -21.32 23.32
N GLN A 571 57.05 -22.62 23.59
CA GLN A 571 57.89 -23.15 24.67
C GLN A 571 59.31 -23.46 24.20
N ASP A 572 59.50 -23.88 22.95
CA ASP A 572 60.81 -24.07 22.30
C ASP A 572 61.46 -22.70 21.98
N LEU A 573 62.09 -22.12 23.00
CA LEU A 573 62.67 -20.77 22.93
C LEU A 573 63.88 -20.69 21.98
N ASN A 574 64.65 -21.77 21.89
CA ASN A 574 65.89 -21.81 21.13
C ASN A 574 65.68 -22.32 19.68
N LYS A 575 64.51 -22.90 19.39
CA LYS A 575 64.06 -23.45 18.10
C LYS A 575 64.85 -24.68 17.64
N ASP A 576 65.26 -25.54 18.57
CA ASP A 576 65.96 -26.79 18.29
C ASP A 576 65.02 -28.00 18.10
N GLY A 577 63.71 -27.79 18.25
CA GLY A 577 62.68 -28.81 18.09
C GLY A 577 62.47 -29.66 19.34
N LYS A 578 62.95 -29.22 20.50
CA LYS A 578 62.78 -29.89 21.79
C LYS A 578 62.54 -28.87 22.90
N ILE A 579 61.84 -29.27 23.96
CA ILE A 579 61.68 -28.47 25.17
C ILE A 579 62.51 -29.12 26.28
N ILE A 580 63.39 -28.35 26.91
CA ILE A 580 64.11 -28.75 28.13
C ILE A 580 63.57 -28.04 29.38
N GLU A 581 63.90 -28.54 30.56
CA GLU A 581 63.36 -28.04 31.84
C GLU A 581 63.58 -26.53 32.04
N ASP A 582 64.72 -26.00 31.58
CA ASP A 582 65.06 -24.57 31.67
C ASP A 582 64.22 -23.68 30.75
N GLU A 583 63.60 -24.23 29.71
CA GLU A 583 62.79 -23.48 28.74
C GLU A 583 61.33 -23.37 29.17
N LEU A 584 60.87 -24.27 30.03
CA LEU A 584 59.48 -24.34 30.49
C LEU A 584 59.13 -23.14 31.37
N LYS A 585 58.79 -22.02 30.73
CA LYS A 585 58.25 -20.84 31.40
C LYS A 585 56.75 -21.00 31.51
N LEU A 586 56.30 -21.51 32.65
CA LEU A 586 54.93 -21.26 33.09
C LEU A 586 54.75 -19.74 33.11
N GLN A 587 53.95 -19.18 32.18
CA GLN A 587 53.36 -17.86 32.40
C GLN A 587 52.58 -17.99 33.70
N GLY A 588 53.20 -17.54 34.78
CA GLY A 588 52.71 -17.76 36.12
C GLY A 588 51.29 -17.26 36.23
N SER A 589 50.44 -18.10 36.82
CA SER A 589 49.44 -17.69 37.81
C SER A 589 49.08 -16.20 37.75
N LEU A 590 48.35 -15.79 36.71
CA LEU A 590 47.70 -14.49 36.71
C LEU A 590 46.51 -14.58 37.65
N ASN A 591 46.82 -14.32 38.92
CA ASN A 591 45.98 -13.91 40.03
C ASN A 591 44.94 -14.89 40.59
N LYS A 592 45.14 -15.22 41.87
CA LYS A 592 44.08 -15.39 42.86
C LYS A 592 43.03 -14.28 42.80
#